data_AF-A0A918Z619-F1
#
_entry.id   AF-A0A918Z619-F1
#
_cell.length_a   1.000
_cell.length_b   1.000
_cell.length_c   1.000
_cell.angle_alpha   90.00
_cell.angle_beta   90.00
_cell.angle_gamma   90.00
#
_symmetry.space_group_name_H-M   'P 1'
#
loop_
_entity.id
_entity.type
_entity.pdbx_description
1 polymer ?
#
loop_
_entity_poly.entity_id
_entity_poly.type
_entity_poly.pdbx_seq_one_letter_code
_entity_poly.pdbx_strand_id
1 'polypeptide(L)'
;MAKDAAGSGARRRPRGLGGVFVALALVGANGCSSVMTAGMREQAPANGVVALGGWKALGMTRLIAESYVPGTPQRVRLARMRCKQAETAEISIRYDPRALAAHERARACALLTSTADHVAREIGLTQVRYEAVLVPASASYAWRRSSLAPFTRLTLGFAVPWSPDASWTHANLVDVFAHEAVHLRALRTGHALPDEEEAAYYAGLCAQLDVLGELRERGLPGTPVANAGEAGERSSRVAYDVRRAVFPLLHEGRLPTDSPRADELRARCATRLAPLSPPEQ
;
A
#
# COMPACT_ATOMS: atom_id res chain seq x y z
N MET A 1 64.08 -8.45 -47.79
CA MET A 1 65.08 -8.61 -46.71
C MET A 1 64.40 -8.10 -45.44
N ALA A 2 63.71 -8.95 -44.68
CA ALA A 2 64.22 -9.92 -43.70
C ALA A 2 64.89 -9.26 -42.48
N LYS A 3 64.17 -9.34 -41.33
CA LYS A 3 64.58 -9.48 -39.91
C LYS A 3 63.62 -8.67 -39.02
N ASP A 4 62.64 -9.27 -38.37
CA ASP A 4 62.65 -10.22 -37.24
C ASP A 4 63.19 -9.68 -35.91
N ALA A 5 62.35 -9.94 -34.89
CA ALA A 5 62.65 -10.23 -33.48
C ALA A 5 63.00 -9.06 -32.54
N ALA A 6 62.61 -9.05 -31.26
CA ALA A 6 61.68 -9.89 -30.49
C ALA A 6 61.60 -9.35 -29.04
N GLY A 7 60.51 -9.70 -28.37
CA GLY A 7 60.48 -9.98 -26.92
C GLY A 7 59.72 -8.95 -26.08
N SER A 8 58.93 -9.33 -25.07
CA SER A 8 58.45 -10.62 -24.60
C SER A 8 57.41 -10.33 -23.50
N GLY A 9 56.30 -11.08 -23.49
CA GLY A 9 55.71 -11.57 -22.25
C GLY A 9 54.57 -10.79 -21.59
N ALA A 10 53.33 -11.22 -21.83
CA ALA A 10 52.34 -11.34 -20.75
C ALA A 10 51.21 -12.31 -21.14
N ARG A 11 51.02 -13.32 -20.30
CA ARG A 11 50.09 -14.44 -20.44
C ARG A 11 48.64 -13.95 -20.52
N ARG A 12 47.92 -14.29 -21.60
CA ARG A 12 46.45 -14.24 -21.61
C ARG A 12 45.90 -15.47 -20.87
N ARG A 13 45.37 -15.27 -19.66
CA ARG A 13 44.41 -16.20 -19.04
C ARG A 13 43.04 -16.03 -19.73
N PRO A 14 42.31 -17.11 -20.04
CA PRO A 14 40.92 -16.99 -20.46
C PRO A 14 40.11 -16.47 -19.27
N ARG A 15 39.55 -15.26 -19.39
CA ARG A 15 38.59 -14.76 -18.42
C ARG A 15 37.28 -15.51 -18.65
N GLY A 16 37.06 -16.45 -17.72
CA GLY A 16 35.80 -16.80 -17.06
C GLY A 16 34.53 -16.69 -17.89
N LEU A 17 33.88 -17.84 -18.03
CA LEU A 17 32.46 -18.01 -18.26
C LEU A 17 31.68 -16.77 -17.79
N GLY A 18 31.18 -16.00 -18.76
CA GLY A 18 30.15 -15.01 -18.51
C GLY A 18 29.00 -15.75 -17.86
N GLY A 19 28.82 -15.53 -16.57
CA GLY A 19 27.71 -16.07 -15.81
C GLY A 19 26.44 -15.69 -16.55
N VAL A 20 25.79 -16.70 -17.12
CA VAL A 20 24.40 -16.61 -17.55
C VAL A 20 23.65 -16.19 -16.29
N PHE A 21 23.31 -14.91 -16.19
CA PHE A 21 22.23 -14.48 -15.32
C PHE A 21 20.98 -15.15 -15.90
N VAL A 22 20.72 -16.36 -15.42
CA VAL A 22 19.40 -16.96 -15.53
C VAL A 22 18.53 -16.05 -14.68
N ALA A 23 17.90 -15.06 -15.33
CA ALA A 23 16.68 -14.48 -14.84
C ALA A 23 15.71 -15.66 -14.73
N LEU A 24 15.70 -16.29 -13.56
CA LEU A 24 14.78 -17.37 -13.26
C LEU A 24 13.41 -16.70 -13.19
N ALA A 25 12.77 -16.61 -14.34
CA ALA A 25 11.35 -16.34 -14.48
C ALA A 25 10.63 -17.51 -13.80
N LEU A 26 10.56 -17.47 -12.48
CA LEU A 26 9.62 -18.26 -11.69
C LEU A 26 8.24 -17.64 -11.90
N VAL A 27 7.73 -17.80 -13.13
CA VAL A 27 6.32 -17.76 -13.44
C VAL A 27 5.76 -19.09 -12.92
N GLY A 28 5.57 -19.16 -11.60
CA GLY A 28 5.01 -20.29 -10.89
C GLY A 28 4.00 -19.75 -9.89
N ALA A 29 2.72 -19.87 -10.26
CA ALA A 29 1.48 -19.66 -9.52
C ALA A 29 1.55 -19.01 -8.11
N ASN A 30 0.75 -17.95 -7.91
CA ASN A 30 0.45 -17.23 -6.65
C ASN A 30 1.32 -16.00 -6.30
N GLY A 31 1.75 -15.25 -7.31
CA GLY A 31 2.34 -13.92 -7.11
C GLY A 31 1.37 -12.80 -7.47
N CYS A 32 1.23 -11.80 -6.61
CA CYS A 32 0.64 -10.50 -6.96
C CYS A 32 1.82 -9.56 -7.20
N SER A 33 1.95 -8.93 -8.37
CA SER A 33 3.07 -8.02 -8.61
C SER A 33 2.60 -6.69 -9.20
N SER A 34 2.52 -5.66 -8.35
CA SER A 34 2.66 -4.28 -8.76
C SER A 34 4.08 -3.82 -8.40
N VAL A 35 4.84 -3.36 -9.40
CA VAL A 35 6.15 -2.73 -9.19
C VAL A 35 5.98 -1.25 -9.47
N MET A 36 6.46 -0.40 -8.55
CA MET A 36 6.41 1.04 -8.73
C MET A 36 7.18 1.45 -9.98
N THR A 37 6.48 2.00 -10.98
CA THR A 37 7.09 2.49 -12.22
C THR A 37 7.56 3.94 -12.08
N ALA A 38 8.39 4.41 -13.02
CA ALA A 38 8.78 5.81 -13.07
C ALA A 38 7.56 6.73 -13.29
N GLY A 39 6.66 6.35 -14.21
CA GLY A 39 5.42 7.09 -14.47
C GLY A 39 4.51 7.21 -13.26
N MET A 40 4.44 6.17 -12.42
CA MET A 40 3.71 6.25 -11.14
C MET A 40 4.26 7.33 -10.20
N ARG A 41 5.58 7.55 -10.18
CA ARG A 41 6.20 8.57 -9.33
C ARG A 41 6.05 9.97 -9.92
N GLU A 42 6.25 10.11 -11.22
CA GLU A 42 6.14 11.39 -11.92
C GLU A 42 4.73 11.98 -11.86
N GLN A 43 3.71 11.12 -11.82
CA GLN A 43 2.31 11.51 -11.84
C GLN A 43 1.57 11.17 -10.55
N ALA A 44 2.32 10.94 -9.46
CA ALA A 44 1.72 10.62 -8.18
C ALA A 44 0.78 11.76 -7.73
N PRO A 45 -0.47 11.44 -7.36
CA PRO A 45 -1.39 12.43 -6.83
C PRO A 45 -0.93 12.91 -5.44
N ALA A 46 -1.48 14.02 -4.96
CA ALA A 46 -1.09 14.63 -3.68
C ALA A 46 -1.23 13.68 -2.47
N ASN A 47 -2.04 12.64 -2.58
CA ASN A 47 -2.21 11.60 -1.56
C ASN A 47 -1.15 10.48 -1.62
N GLY A 48 -0.24 10.54 -2.58
CA GLY A 48 0.81 9.56 -2.80
C GLY A 48 0.34 8.33 -3.55
N VAL A 49 1.30 7.43 -3.82
CA VAL A 49 1.06 6.13 -4.45
C VAL A 49 1.72 5.04 -3.61
N VAL A 50 1.06 3.90 -3.53
CA VAL A 50 1.59 2.67 -2.94
C VAL A 50 1.53 1.57 -4.00
N ALA A 51 2.55 0.72 -4.01
CA ALA A 51 2.59 -0.46 -4.86
C ALA A 51 3.04 -1.64 -4.01
N LEU A 52 2.26 -2.72 -4.05
CA LEU A 52 2.61 -3.98 -3.42
C LEU A 52 2.90 -5.07 -4.45
N GLY A 53 3.94 -5.83 -4.16
CA GLY A 53 4.27 -7.05 -4.88
C GLY A 53 4.72 -8.15 -3.93
N GLY A 54 4.45 -9.39 -4.25
CA GLY A 54 4.80 -10.52 -3.40
C GLY A 54 4.55 -11.86 -4.05
N TRP A 55 5.14 -12.88 -3.45
CA TRP A 55 4.96 -14.27 -3.84
C TRP A 55 5.17 -15.18 -2.64
N LYS A 56 4.71 -16.42 -2.75
CA LYS A 56 4.86 -17.45 -1.72
C LYS A 56 5.60 -18.66 -2.27
N ALA A 57 6.59 -19.15 -1.53
CA ALA A 57 7.22 -20.44 -1.80
C ALA A 57 7.74 -21.06 -0.50
N LEU A 58 7.58 -22.38 -0.36
CA LEU A 58 8.17 -23.18 0.74
C LEU A 58 7.89 -22.60 2.15
N GLY A 59 6.64 -22.20 2.42
CA GLY A 59 6.24 -21.62 3.72
C GLY A 59 6.74 -20.20 3.98
N MET A 60 7.48 -19.62 3.02
CA MET A 60 7.98 -18.26 3.07
C MET A 60 7.17 -17.36 2.14
N THR A 61 7.04 -16.11 2.52
CA THR A 61 6.39 -15.07 1.73
C THR A 61 7.37 -13.95 1.48
N ARG A 62 7.53 -13.59 0.21
CA ARG A 62 8.18 -12.36 -0.20
C ARG A 62 7.13 -11.27 -0.25
N LEU A 63 7.39 -10.14 0.41
CA LEU A 63 6.61 -8.91 0.29
C LEU A 63 7.55 -7.76 -0.07
N ILE A 64 7.15 -7.00 -1.07
CA ILE A 64 7.78 -5.78 -1.54
C ILE A 64 6.71 -4.70 -1.45
N ALA A 65 6.98 -3.66 -0.68
CA ALA A 65 6.13 -2.50 -0.59
C ALA A 65 6.92 -1.28 -1.03
N GLU A 66 6.37 -0.52 -1.96
CA GLU A 66 6.94 0.73 -2.45
C GLU A 66 5.92 1.84 -2.26
N SER A 67 6.38 3.01 -1.82
CA SER A 67 5.53 4.18 -1.67
C SER A 67 6.25 5.42 -2.16
N TYR A 68 5.47 6.34 -2.71
CA TYR A 68 5.96 7.66 -3.08
C TYR A 68 4.93 8.71 -2.69
N VAL A 69 5.38 9.69 -1.90
CA VAL A 69 4.62 10.90 -1.56
C VAL A 69 5.25 12.04 -2.36
N PRO A 70 4.48 12.73 -3.23
CA PRO A 70 4.99 13.89 -3.96
C PRO A 70 5.12 15.10 -3.04
N GLY A 71 6.01 16.03 -3.41
CA GLY A 71 6.25 17.25 -2.65
C GLY A 71 7.63 17.83 -2.95
N THR A 72 8.09 18.74 -2.09
CA THR A 72 9.44 19.30 -2.21
C THR A 72 10.47 18.36 -1.56
N PRO A 73 11.62 18.10 -2.19
CA PRO A 73 12.70 17.36 -1.56
C PRO A 73 13.12 18.01 -0.24
N GLN A 74 12.93 17.29 0.86
CA GLN A 74 13.28 17.74 2.21
C GLN A 74 13.95 16.60 2.97
N ARG A 75 14.88 16.95 3.88
CA ARG A 75 15.50 15.95 4.75
C ARG A 75 14.51 15.54 5.84
N VAL A 76 13.79 14.46 5.61
CA VAL A 76 12.89 13.88 6.62
C VAL A 76 13.70 13.01 7.58
N ARG A 77 13.71 13.35 8.87
CA ARG A 77 14.38 12.53 9.91
C ARG A 77 13.36 11.70 10.66
N LEU A 78 13.23 10.44 10.26
CA LEU A 78 12.19 9.57 10.80
C LEU A 78 12.60 8.92 12.12
N ALA A 79 11.94 9.32 13.20
CA ALA A 79 11.85 8.54 14.43
C ALA A 79 10.82 7.41 14.25
N ARG A 80 10.90 6.37 15.09
CA ARG A 80 9.95 5.25 15.11
C ARG A 80 9.24 5.16 16.46
N MET A 81 7.95 4.88 16.44
CA MET A 81 7.15 4.63 17.64
C MET A 81 6.21 3.45 17.41
N ARG A 82 6.00 2.63 18.45
CA ARG A 82 4.95 1.61 18.45
C ARG A 82 3.65 2.21 18.96
N CYS A 83 2.53 1.87 18.32
CA CYS A 83 1.21 2.20 18.83
C CYS A 83 0.87 1.23 19.98
N LYS A 84 0.34 1.75 21.09
CA LYS A 84 0.21 0.98 22.34
C LYS A 84 -0.99 0.05 22.40
N GLN A 85 -1.84 0.00 21.38
CA GLN A 85 -3.12 -0.72 21.40
C GLN A 85 -3.42 -1.27 20.01
N ALA A 86 -3.52 -2.59 19.87
CA ALA A 86 -4.21 -3.32 18.81
C ALA A 86 -4.12 -4.81 19.22
N GLU A 87 -5.26 -5.43 19.54
CA GLU A 87 -5.29 -6.87 19.86
C GLU A 87 -5.10 -7.72 18.60
N THR A 88 -5.46 -7.15 17.45
CA THR A 88 -5.55 -7.80 16.15
C THR A 88 -4.26 -7.68 15.33
N ALA A 89 -3.36 -6.73 15.65
CA ALA A 89 -2.18 -6.42 14.86
C ALA A 89 -1.04 -5.75 15.66
N GLU A 90 0.20 -5.84 15.17
CA GLU A 90 1.31 -5.02 15.68
C GLU A 90 1.46 -3.76 14.82
N ILE A 91 1.27 -2.57 15.39
CA ILE A 91 1.29 -1.32 14.62
C ILE A 91 2.46 -0.42 15.07
N SER A 92 3.19 0.12 14.09
CA SER A 92 4.20 1.15 14.32
C SER A 92 4.09 2.28 13.32
N ILE A 93 4.47 3.49 13.74
CA ILE A 93 4.60 4.65 12.86
C ILE A 93 6.05 5.11 12.78
N ARG A 94 6.42 5.65 11.63
CA ARG A 94 7.64 6.44 11.42
C ARG A 94 7.24 7.87 11.09
N TYR A 95 7.87 8.84 11.73
CA TYR A 95 7.47 10.25 11.62
C TYR A 95 8.66 11.19 11.84
N ASP A 96 8.56 12.42 11.33
CA ASP A 96 9.50 13.48 11.68
C ASP A 96 9.11 14.12 13.02
N PRO A 97 9.91 14.00 14.10
CA PRO A 97 9.57 14.54 15.41
C PRO A 97 9.50 16.07 15.44
N ARG A 98 10.04 16.76 14.42
CA ARG A 98 9.96 18.22 14.28
C ARG A 98 8.67 18.67 13.60
N ALA A 99 8.11 17.82 12.75
CA ALA A 99 6.89 18.13 11.99
C ALA A 99 5.62 17.59 12.64
N LEU A 100 5.73 16.58 13.52
CA LEU A 100 4.57 15.89 14.07
C LEU A 100 4.51 15.93 15.60
N ALA A 101 3.56 16.70 16.13
CA ALA A 101 3.31 16.86 17.56
C ALA A 101 2.84 15.56 18.24
N ALA A 102 2.97 15.46 19.57
CA ALA A 102 2.65 14.24 20.31
C ALA A 102 1.19 13.79 20.18
N HIS A 103 0.23 14.72 20.22
CA HIS A 103 -1.19 14.41 20.07
C HIS A 103 -1.53 13.91 18.65
N GLU A 104 -0.88 14.46 17.62
CA GLU A 104 -1.03 13.99 16.23
C GLU A 104 -0.51 12.58 16.04
N ARG A 105 0.60 12.23 16.70
CA ARG A 105 1.11 10.84 16.72
C ARG A 105 0.14 9.89 17.40
N ALA A 106 -0.47 10.31 18.50
CA ALA A 106 -1.49 9.53 19.19
C ALA A 106 -2.72 9.34 18.31
N ARG A 107 -3.16 10.39 17.60
CA ARG A 107 -4.26 10.34 16.64
C ARG A 107 -3.97 9.38 15.48
N ALA A 108 -2.81 9.47 14.85
CA ALA A 108 -2.42 8.55 13.78
C ALA A 108 -2.41 7.10 14.26
N CYS A 109 -1.90 6.85 15.46
CA CYS A 109 -1.96 5.52 16.07
C CYS A 109 -3.40 5.06 16.30
N ALA A 110 -4.28 5.91 16.85
CA ALA A 110 -5.68 5.56 17.06
C ALA A 110 -6.40 5.22 15.75
N LEU A 111 -6.17 6.00 14.69
CA LEU A 111 -6.71 5.72 13.36
C LEU A 111 -6.25 4.35 12.84
N LEU A 112 -4.94 4.09 12.87
CA LEU A 112 -4.39 2.81 12.42
C LEU A 112 -4.94 1.65 13.25
N THR A 113 -5.02 1.78 14.58
CA THR A 113 -5.61 0.75 15.44
C THR A 113 -7.06 0.46 15.06
N SER A 114 -7.90 1.49 14.95
CA SER A 114 -9.30 1.33 14.55
C SER A 114 -9.45 0.73 13.15
N THR A 115 -8.58 1.10 12.20
CA THR A 115 -8.56 0.50 10.86
C THR A 115 -8.13 -0.96 10.89
N ALA A 116 -7.15 -1.33 11.72
CA ALA A 116 -6.73 -2.73 11.89
C ALA A 116 -7.88 -3.58 12.46
N ASP A 117 -8.61 -3.07 13.45
CA ASP A 117 -9.76 -3.76 14.01
C ASP A 117 -10.92 -3.86 13.02
N HIS A 118 -11.15 -2.83 12.20
CA HIS A 118 -12.10 -2.90 11.09
C HIS A 118 -11.70 -3.98 10.07
N VAL A 119 -10.47 -3.96 9.58
CA VAL A 119 -9.92 -4.97 8.65
C VAL A 119 -10.01 -6.38 9.23
N ALA A 120 -9.70 -6.55 10.52
CA ALA A 120 -9.79 -7.85 11.19
C ALA A 120 -11.23 -8.38 11.20
N ARG A 121 -12.22 -7.53 11.43
CA ARG A 121 -13.65 -7.90 11.38
C ARG A 121 -14.11 -8.20 9.96
N GLU A 122 -13.85 -7.31 9.01
CA GLU A 122 -14.42 -7.39 7.66
C GLU A 122 -13.79 -8.51 6.81
N ILE A 123 -12.46 -8.69 6.89
CA ILE A 123 -11.72 -9.60 6.01
C ILE A 123 -10.87 -10.64 6.76
N GLY A 124 -11.02 -10.73 8.09
CA GLY A 124 -10.39 -11.78 8.91
C GLY A 124 -8.87 -11.69 8.99
N LEU A 125 -8.28 -10.54 8.62
CA LEU A 125 -6.83 -10.40 8.57
C LEU A 125 -6.27 -9.98 9.93
N THR A 126 -5.82 -10.96 10.70
CA THR A 126 -5.22 -10.78 12.04
C THR A 126 -3.75 -11.20 12.09
N GLN A 127 -3.06 -10.80 13.16
CA GLN A 127 -1.65 -11.12 13.45
C GLN A 127 -0.69 -10.61 12.37
N VAL A 128 -0.98 -9.43 11.83
CA VAL A 128 -0.15 -8.75 10.84
C VAL A 128 0.63 -7.62 11.52
N ARG A 129 1.83 -7.32 10.99
CA ARG A 129 2.58 -6.14 11.39
C ARG A 129 2.39 -5.02 10.38
N TYR A 130 2.11 -3.82 10.86
CA TYR A 130 1.96 -2.62 10.06
C TYR A 130 3.02 -1.56 10.41
N GLU A 131 3.57 -0.93 9.39
CA GLU A 131 4.46 0.23 9.53
C GLU A 131 4.03 1.36 8.60
N ALA A 132 3.40 2.39 9.16
CA ALA A 132 3.04 3.59 8.41
C ALA A 132 4.15 4.65 8.53
N VAL A 133 4.58 5.22 7.40
CA VAL A 133 5.46 6.39 7.39
C VAL A 133 4.63 7.64 7.16
N LEU A 134 4.55 8.49 8.18
CA LEU A 134 3.84 9.76 8.13
C LEU A 134 4.80 10.84 7.64
N VAL A 135 4.59 11.27 6.40
CA VAL A 135 5.43 12.24 5.70
C VAL A 135 4.74 13.60 5.77
N PRO A 136 5.38 14.70 6.16
CA PRO A 136 4.75 16.02 6.08
C PRO A 136 4.20 16.25 4.66
N ALA A 137 2.96 16.70 4.52
CA ALA A 137 2.29 16.79 3.21
C ALA A 137 3.00 17.71 2.19
N SER A 138 3.91 18.58 2.63
CA SER A 138 4.74 19.42 1.76
C SER A 138 6.03 18.74 1.26
N ALA A 139 6.42 17.61 1.85
CA ALA A 139 7.69 16.95 1.61
C ALA A 139 7.53 15.78 0.65
N SER A 140 8.47 15.64 -0.29
CA SER A 140 8.56 14.40 -1.07
C SER A 140 9.28 13.30 -0.29
N TYR A 141 8.83 12.07 -0.49
CA TYR A 141 9.42 10.91 0.15
C TYR A 141 9.20 9.65 -0.69
N ALA A 142 10.30 8.97 -1.01
CA ALA A 142 10.28 7.66 -1.66
C ALA A 142 10.72 6.60 -0.66
N TRP A 143 9.99 5.50 -0.60
CA TRP A 143 10.27 4.44 0.35
C TRP A 143 10.06 3.07 -0.28
N ARG A 144 10.95 2.15 0.07
CA ARG A 144 10.87 0.75 -0.35
C ARG A 144 11.20 -0.14 0.82
N ARG A 145 10.34 -1.12 1.07
CA ARG A 145 10.54 -2.18 2.03
C ARG A 145 10.49 -3.53 1.33
N SER A 146 11.35 -4.43 1.77
CA SER A 146 11.40 -5.79 1.30
C SER A 146 11.61 -6.74 2.45
N SER A 147 10.74 -7.74 2.54
CA SER A 147 10.89 -8.85 3.49
C SER A 147 10.72 -10.18 2.79
N LEU A 148 11.44 -11.19 3.29
CA LEU A 148 11.21 -12.60 3.04
C LEU A 148 11.10 -13.28 4.40
N ALA A 149 9.89 -13.68 4.78
CA ALA A 149 9.62 -14.25 6.10
C ALA A 149 8.37 -15.15 6.04
N PRO A 150 8.13 -16.00 7.06
CA PRO A 150 6.79 -16.54 7.27
C PRO A 150 5.76 -15.42 7.35
N PHE A 151 4.54 -15.67 6.88
CA PHE A 151 3.51 -14.63 6.76
C PHE A 151 3.28 -13.85 8.07
N THR A 152 3.24 -14.55 9.21
CA THR A 152 3.05 -13.99 10.56
C THR A 152 4.15 -13.02 11.01
N ARG A 153 5.26 -12.94 10.27
CA ARG A 153 6.38 -12.02 10.55
C ARG A 153 6.52 -10.93 9.50
N LEU A 154 5.68 -10.92 8.46
CA LEU A 154 5.70 -9.87 7.45
C LEU A 154 5.28 -8.54 8.05
N THR A 155 5.82 -7.47 7.48
CA THR A 155 5.39 -6.12 7.78
C THR A 155 4.86 -5.51 6.50
N LEU A 156 3.56 -5.26 6.45
CA LEU A 156 3.02 -4.33 5.46
C LEU A 156 3.43 -2.93 5.90
N GLY A 157 4.01 -2.18 5.00
CA GLY A 157 4.18 -0.77 5.27
C GLY A 157 3.91 0.06 4.05
N PHE A 158 3.67 1.33 4.31
CA PHE A 158 3.35 2.31 3.30
C PHE A 158 3.75 3.69 3.82
N ALA A 159 3.96 4.64 2.91
CA ALA A 159 4.15 6.04 3.24
C ALA A 159 2.96 6.86 2.74
N VAL A 160 2.45 7.75 3.60
CA VAL A 160 1.36 8.66 3.25
C VAL A 160 1.68 10.09 3.69
N PRO A 161 1.19 11.11 2.97
CA PRO A 161 1.23 12.48 3.45
C PRO A 161 0.40 12.63 4.72
N TRP A 162 0.87 13.47 5.63
CA TRP A 162 0.22 13.84 6.88
C TRP A 162 0.21 15.35 7.03
N SER A 163 -0.97 15.89 7.36
CA SER A 163 -1.16 17.28 7.74
C SER A 163 -2.28 17.36 8.78
N PRO A 164 -1.99 17.84 10.01
CA PRO A 164 -2.97 17.93 11.09
C PRO A 164 -4.25 18.67 10.70
N ASP A 165 -4.11 19.72 9.90
CA ASP A 165 -5.19 20.60 9.48
C ASP A 165 -5.97 20.07 8.28
N ALA A 166 -5.51 18.97 7.68
CA ALA A 166 -6.06 18.47 6.43
C ALA A 166 -6.68 17.09 6.63
N SER A 167 -7.99 17.07 6.86
CA SER A 167 -8.77 15.85 7.12
C SER A 167 -8.63 14.78 6.03
N TRP A 168 -8.32 15.18 4.79
CA TRP A 168 -8.06 14.25 3.69
C TRP A 168 -6.83 13.35 3.94
N THR A 169 -5.85 13.79 4.74
CA THR A 169 -4.68 12.97 5.08
C THR A 169 -5.03 11.83 6.03
N HIS A 170 -5.99 12.05 6.95
CA HIS A 170 -6.55 10.98 7.78
C HIS A 170 -7.35 9.99 6.93
N ALA A 171 -8.17 10.51 6.01
CA ALA A 171 -8.92 9.71 5.06
C ALA A 171 -7.99 8.80 4.24
N ASN A 172 -6.92 9.37 3.68
CA ASN A 172 -5.92 8.63 2.92
C ASN A 172 -5.14 7.60 3.76
N LEU A 173 -4.84 7.90 5.03
CA LEU A 173 -4.17 6.93 5.92
C LEU A 173 -5.04 5.69 6.13
N VAL A 174 -6.33 5.89 6.43
CA VAL A 174 -7.30 4.81 6.66
C VAL A 174 -7.55 4.04 5.36
N ASP A 175 -7.74 4.76 4.26
CA ASP A 175 -8.00 4.21 2.93
C ASP A 175 -6.88 3.30 2.45
N VAL A 176 -5.64 3.82 2.38
CA VAL A 176 -4.46 3.06 1.94
C VAL A 176 -4.25 1.85 2.84
N PHE A 177 -4.45 1.98 4.15
CA PHE A 177 -4.29 0.83 5.03
C PHE A 177 -5.33 -0.27 4.70
N ALA A 178 -6.62 0.05 4.70
CA ALA A 178 -7.64 -0.97 4.43
C ALA A 178 -7.55 -1.55 3.02
N HIS A 179 -7.24 -0.72 2.02
CA HIS A 179 -7.00 -1.14 0.63
C HIS A 179 -5.85 -2.16 0.55
N GLU A 180 -4.68 -1.81 1.08
CA GLU A 180 -3.50 -2.67 1.00
C GLU A 180 -3.61 -3.93 1.87
N ALA A 181 -4.48 -3.91 2.89
CA ALA A 181 -4.81 -5.09 3.66
C ALA A 181 -5.54 -6.16 2.82
N VAL A 182 -6.37 -5.77 1.85
CA VAL A 182 -7.03 -6.70 0.91
C VAL A 182 -5.98 -7.45 0.08
N HIS A 183 -5.03 -6.74 -0.53
CA HIS A 183 -3.94 -7.37 -1.29
C HIS A 183 -3.08 -8.28 -0.41
N LEU A 184 -2.79 -7.85 0.83
CA LEU A 184 -2.05 -8.69 1.77
C LEU A 184 -2.82 -9.95 2.16
N ARG A 185 -4.16 -9.86 2.29
CA ARG A 185 -5.04 -11.00 2.56
C ARG A 185 -5.04 -11.98 1.38
N ALA A 186 -5.15 -11.49 0.15
CA ALA A 186 -5.04 -12.31 -1.06
C ALA A 186 -3.68 -13.02 -1.13
N LEU A 187 -2.59 -12.31 -0.81
CA LEU A 187 -1.27 -12.92 -0.70
C LEU A 187 -1.24 -13.99 0.41
N ARG A 188 -1.89 -13.79 1.56
CA ARG A 188 -1.98 -14.78 2.65
C ARG A 188 -2.64 -16.07 2.18
N THR A 189 -3.79 -15.95 1.52
CA THR A 189 -4.64 -17.09 1.13
C THR A 189 -4.17 -17.77 -0.14
N GLY A 190 -3.46 -17.05 -1.01
CA GLY A 190 -3.21 -17.49 -2.39
C GLY A 190 -4.45 -17.43 -3.28
N HIS A 191 -5.54 -16.79 -2.81
CA HIS A 191 -6.78 -16.65 -3.55
C HIS A 191 -6.96 -15.17 -3.90
N ALA A 192 -6.64 -14.82 -5.15
CA ALA A 192 -6.99 -13.51 -5.69
C ALA A 192 -8.49 -13.50 -6.03
N LEU A 193 -9.18 -12.41 -5.69
CA LEU A 193 -10.56 -12.24 -6.14
C LEU A 193 -10.58 -11.86 -7.63
N PRO A 194 -11.61 -12.25 -8.40
CA PRO A 194 -11.81 -11.74 -9.76
C PRO A 194 -11.76 -10.20 -9.84
N ASP A 195 -12.31 -9.53 -8.83
CA ASP A 195 -12.41 -8.06 -8.72
C ASP A 195 -11.66 -7.53 -7.48
N GLU A 196 -10.48 -8.08 -7.18
CA GLU A 196 -9.68 -7.75 -5.98
C GLU A 196 -9.45 -6.25 -5.78
N GLU A 197 -9.11 -5.52 -6.85
CA GLU A 197 -8.91 -4.06 -6.79
C GLU A 197 -10.21 -3.32 -6.43
N GLU A 198 -11.37 -3.76 -6.94
CA GLU A 198 -12.66 -3.15 -6.59
C GLU A 198 -12.93 -3.38 -5.10
N ALA A 199 -12.76 -4.61 -4.62
CA ALA A 199 -12.89 -4.94 -3.21
C ALA A 199 -11.92 -4.11 -2.34
N ALA A 200 -10.68 -3.89 -2.77
CA ALA A 200 -9.70 -3.06 -2.08
C ALA A 200 -10.14 -1.59 -1.98
N TYR A 201 -10.69 -0.99 -3.05
CA TYR A 201 -11.25 0.37 -3.00
C TYR A 201 -12.47 0.45 -2.08
N TYR A 202 -13.37 -0.54 -2.11
CA TYR A 202 -14.51 -0.55 -1.19
C TYR A 202 -14.09 -0.77 0.27
N ALA A 203 -13.04 -1.56 0.53
CA ALA A 203 -12.44 -1.69 1.87
C ALA A 203 -11.93 -0.35 2.40
N GLY A 204 -11.24 0.42 1.56
CA GLY A 204 -10.81 1.79 1.88
C GLY A 204 -11.98 2.71 2.24
N LEU A 205 -13.04 2.70 1.43
CA LEU A 205 -14.22 3.54 1.63
C LEU A 205 -15.04 3.20 2.88
N CYS A 206 -15.30 1.92 3.18
CA CYS A 206 -16.00 1.56 4.43
C CYS A 206 -15.14 1.79 5.66
N ALA A 207 -13.82 1.56 5.57
CA ALA A 207 -12.93 1.91 6.67
C ALA A 207 -12.96 3.41 6.95
N GLN A 208 -12.97 4.27 5.92
CA GLN A 208 -13.14 5.72 6.11
C GLN A 208 -14.47 6.03 6.82
N LEU A 209 -15.59 5.48 6.32
CA LEU A 209 -16.92 5.71 6.87
C LEU A 209 -17.04 5.29 8.35
N ASP A 210 -16.51 4.11 8.71
CA ASP A 210 -16.66 3.54 10.05
C ASP A 210 -15.63 4.08 11.04
N VAL A 211 -14.39 4.34 10.60
CA VAL A 211 -13.31 4.83 11.47
C VAL A 211 -13.36 6.35 11.66
N LEU A 212 -13.72 7.10 10.61
CA LEU A 212 -13.76 8.56 10.66
C LEU A 212 -15.16 9.11 10.94
N GLY A 213 -16.19 8.26 10.87
CA GLY A 213 -17.59 8.64 11.09
C GLY A 213 -18.24 9.34 9.89
N GLU A 214 -17.49 9.58 8.82
CA GLU A 214 -18.00 10.13 7.57
C GLU A 214 -17.07 9.82 6.40
N LEU A 215 -17.64 9.75 5.21
CA LEU A 215 -16.91 9.78 3.95
C LEU A 215 -17.02 11.18 3.33
N ARG A 216 -15.91 11.71 2.81
CA ARG A 216 -15.88 13.01 2.13
C ARG A 216 -15.47 12.85 0.68
N GLU A 217 -15.98 13.71 -0.19
CA GLU A 217 -15.68 13.68 -1.64
C GLU A 217 -14.18 13.70 -1.95
N ARG A 218 -13.41 14.49 -1.19
CA ARG A 218 -11.96 14.60 -1.33
C ARG A 218 -11.21 13.32 -0.93
N GLY A 219 -11.85 12.44 -0.15
CA GLY A 219 -11.33 11.13 0.23
C GLY A 219 -11.76 10.00 -0.70
N LEU A 220 -12.58 10.27 -1.73
CA LEU A 220 -12.93 9.27 -2.72
C LEU A 220 -11.73 8.95 -3.62
N PRO A 221 -11.59 7.69 -4.08
CA PRO A 221 -10.52 7.28 -5.00
C PRO A 221 -10.68 7.93 -6.38
N GLY A 222 -9.73 7.66 -7.28
CA GLY A 222 -9.90 7.96 -8.71
C GLY A 222 -9.13 9.17 -9.24
N THR A 223 -7.90 9.43 -8.76
CA THR A 223 -6.97 10.25 -9.53
C THR A 223 -6.25 9.36 -10.54
N PRO A 224 -6.47 9.52 -11.86
CA PRO A 224 -5.76 8.71 -12.85
C PRO A 224 -4.26 8.95 -12.78
N VAL A 225 -3.47 7.88 -12.80
CA VAL A 225 -2.01 7.95 -12.94
C VAL A 225 -1.69 7.47 -14.35
N ALA A 226 -1.39 8.38 -15.29
CA ALA A 226 -1.03 7.96 -16.64
C ALA A 226 0.39 7.37 -16.65
N ASN A 227 0.69 6.52 -17.64
CA ASN A 227 1.98 5.84 -17.77
C ASN A 227 2.37 5.03 -16.51
N ALA A 228 1.39 4.59 -15.72
CA ALA A 228 1.62 3.82 -14.51
C ALA A 228 2.06 2.37 -14.78
N GLY A 229 1.99 1.94 -16.05
CA GLY A 229 2.09 0.53 -16.44
C GLY A 229 0.74 -0.18 -16.31
N GLU A 230 0.62 -1.39 -16.86
CA GLU A 230 -0.66 -2.09 -16.99
C GLU A 230 -1.42 -2.23 -15.65
N ALA A 231 -0.73 -2.62 -14.59
CA ALA A 231 -1.32 -2.80 -13.26
C ALA A 231 -1.83 -1.47 -12.67
N GLY A 232 -1.03 -0.40 -12.76
CA GLY A 232 -1.41 0.92 -12.24
C GLY A 232 -2.53 1.58 -13.04
N GLU A 233 -2.55 1.38 -14.36
CA GLU A 233 -3.65 1.85 -15.22
C GLU A 233 -4.94 1.08 -14.96
N ARG A 234 -4.85 -0.23 -14.72
CA ARG A 234 -5.99 -1.07 -14.32
C ARG A 234 -6.56 -0.60 -12.98
N SER A 235 -5.73 -0.45 -11.96
CA SER A 235 -6.15 0.06 -10.65
C SER A 235 -6.77 1.46 -10.77
N SER A 236 -6.18 2.35 -11.57
CA SER A 236 -6.72 3.71 -11.82
C SER A 236 -8.12 3.69 -12.45
N ARG A 237 -8.38 2.77 -13.39
CA ARG A 237 -9.72 2.61 -13.99
C ARG A 237 -10.74 2.15 -12.95
N VAL A 238 -10.40 1.13 -12.16
CA VAL A 238 -11.26 0.64 -11.08
C VAL A 238 -11.53 1.73 -10.05
N ALA A 239 -10.50 2.50 -9.67
CA ALA A 239 -10.62 3.64 -8.77
C ALA A 239 -11.66 4.66 -9.26
N TYR A 240 -11.62 4.97 -10.56
CA TYR A 240 -12.56 5.88 -11.21
C TYR A 240 -13.98 5.31 -11.25
N ASP A 241 -14.13 4.02 -11.54
CA ASP A 241 -15.43 3.35 -11.57
C ASP A 241 -16.08 3.32 -10.18
N VAL A 242 -15.31 2.99 -9.14
CA VAL A 242 -15.77 3.04 -7.75
C VAL A 242 -16.14 4.47 -7.35
N ARG A 243 -15.32 5.47 -7.71
CA ARG A 243 -15.66 6.88 -7.49
C ARG A 243 -17.02 7.23 -8.09
N ARG A 244 -17.26 6.88 -9.36
CA ARG A 244 -18.53 7.14 -10.05
C ARG A 244 -19.71 6.43 -9.38
N ALA A 245 -19.49 5.21 -8.87
CA ALA A 245 -20.53 4.45 -8.19
C ALA A 245 -20.91 5.06 -6.82
N VAL A 246 -19.94 5.64 -6.10
CA VAL A 246 -20.12 6.11 -4.71
C VAL A 246 -20.45 7.60 -4.64
N PHE A 247 -19.97 8.41 -5.59
CA PHE A 247 -20.21 9.85 -5.62
C PHE A 247 -21.71 10.23 -5.48
N PRO A 248 -22.68 9.55 -6.12
CA PRO A 248 -24.11 9.85 -5.95
C PRO A 248 -24.66 9.65 -4.53
N LEU A 249 -23.97 8.88 -3.68
CA LEU A 249 -24.36 8.68 -2.29
C LEU A 249 -24.08 9.93 -1.45
N LEU A 250 -23.10 10.75 -1.84
CA LEU A 250 -22.74 11.96 -1.12
C LEU A 250 -23.85 13.01 -1.19
N HIS A 251 -24.03 13.75 -0.11
CA HIS A 251 -24.83 14.96 -0.03
C HIS A 251 -23.92 16.11 0.38
N GLU A 252 -23.85 17.17 -0.43
CA GLU A 252 -22.91 18.29 -0.25
C GLU A 252 -21.45 17.82 -0.06
N GLY A 253 -21.05 16.81 -0.84
CA GLY A 253 -19.70 16.24 -0.80
C GLY A 253 -19.40 15.42 0.46
N ARG A 254 -20.41 15.03 1.25
CA ARG A 254 -20.25 14.23 2.48
C ARG A 254 -21.24 13.08 2.56
N LEU A 255 -20.87 12.03 3.28
CA LEU A 255 -21.73 10.92 3.63
C LEU A 255 -21.48 10.55 5.10
N PRO A 256 -22.29 11.08 6.03
CA PRO A 256 -22.24 10.75 7.45
C PRO A 256 -22.58 9.27 7.71
N THR A 257 -21.93 8.66 8.69
CA THR A 257 -22.06 7.23 9.04
C THR A 257 -23.46 6.80 9.47
N ASP A 258 -24.27 7.75 9.95
CA ASP A 258 -25.64 7.58 10.45
C ASP A 258 -26.72 7.84 9.39
N SER A 259 -26.32 8.18 8.15
CA SER A 259 -27.27 8.43 7.08
C SER A 259 -27.78 7.13 6.44
N PRO A 260 -29.04 7.07 5.93
CA PRO A 260 -29.54 5.87 5.24
C PRO A 260 -28.71 5.46 4.00
N ARG A 261 -28.04 6.44 3.36
CA ARG A 261 -27.14 6.17 2.23
C ARG A 261 -25.81 5.52 2.66
N ALA A 262 -25.43 5.65 3.93
CA ALA A 262 -24.29 4.95 4.49
C ALA A 262 -24.56 3.44 4.54
N ASP A 263 -25.80 3.04 4.84
CA ASP A 263 -26.19 1.62 4.83
C ASP A 263 -26.15 1.04 3.42
N GLU A 264 -26.49 1.84 2.40
CA GLU A 264 -26.31 1.43 1.00
C GLU A 264 -24.83 1.19 0.68
N LEU A 265 -23.92 2.07 1.10
CA LEU A 265 -22.48 1.86 0.93
C LEU A 265 -22.01 0.60 1.68
N ARG A 266 -22.44 0.40 2.93
CA ARG A 266 -22.11 -0.79 3.72
C ARG A 266 -22.57 -2.07 3.05
N ALA A 267 -23.78 -2.10 2.49
CA ALA A 267 -24.29 -3.27 1.76
C ALA A 267 -23.43 -3.58 0.52
N ARG A 268 -22.97 -2.54 -0.20
CA ARG A 268 -22.04 -2.70 -1.33
C ARG A 268 -20.70 -3.26 -0.87
N CYS A 269 -20.16 -2.77 0.24
CA CYS A 269 -18.91 -3.27 0.85
C CYS A 269 -19.06 -4.73 1.29
N ALA A 270 -20.10 -5.07 2.05
CA ALA A 270 -20.36 -6.42 2.52
C ALA A 270 -20.39 -7.44 1.35
N THR A 271 -21.06 -7.08 0.25
CA THR A 271 -21.12 -7.94 -0.95
C THR A 271 -19.73 -8.22 -1.55
N ARG A 272 -18.85 -7.20 -1.56
CA ARG A 272 -17.52 -7.27 -2.19
C ARG A 272 -16.46 -7.86 -1.27
N LEU A 273 -16.65 -7.73 0.04
CA LEU A 273 -15.74 -8.22 1.06
C LEU A 273 -16.12 -9.61 1.58
N ALA A 274 -17.38 -10.05 1.39
CA ALA A 274 -17.84 -11.38 1.82
C ALA A 274 -16.94 -12.55 1.39
N PRO A 275 -16.36 -12.58 0.17
CA PRO A 275 -15.41 -13.64 -0.20
C PRO A 275 -14.11 -13.66 0.62
N LEU A 276 -13.78 -12.55 1.30
CA LEU A 276 -12.59 -12.39 2.15
C LEU A 276 -12.91 -12.57 3.63
N SER A 277 -14.17 -12.35 4.01
CA SER A 277 -14.66 -12.41 5.37
C SER A 277 -14.36 -13.76 6.02
N PRO A 278 -14.06 -13.78 7.33
CA PRO A 278 -13.88 -15.04 8.05
C PRO A 278 -15.19 -15.86 7.96
N PRO A 279 -15.12 -17.19 7.87
CA PRO A 279 -16.32 -18.01 7.98
C PRO A 279 -17.02 -17.72 9.32
N GLU A 280 -18.36 -17.68 9.32
CA GLU A 280 -19.15 -17.55 10.54
C GLU A 280 -18.69 -18.63 11.54
N GLN A 281 -18.36 -18.22 12.76
CA GLN A 281 -17.96 -19.11 13.86
C GLN A 281 -19.18 -19.64 14.60
#